data_AF-A0A959JEE0-F1
#
_entry.id   AF-A0A959JEE0-F1
#
_cell.length_a   1.000
_cell.length_b   1.000
_cell.length_c   1.000
_cell.angle_alpha   90.00
_cell.angle_beta   90.00
_cell.angle_gamma   90.00
#
_symmetry.space_group_name_H-M   'P 1'
#
loop_
_entity.id
_entity.type
_entity.pdbx_description
1 polymer ?
#
loop_
_entity_poly.entity_id
_entity_poly.type
_entity_poly.pdbx_seq_one_letter_code
_entity_poly.pdbx_strand_id
1 'polypeptide(L)'
;MIHFIRTIRRQLLDSGSLRKYLAYALGEILLVVIGILVAMQINNWNETRKLNARMISALNEVKEDLIKDTIELNQNIKLQKLDLAAQKRIIHVLEKKQSFTENEYRDLGRVELKREVTLIRNGFDLLKEIGLSNMNDETLRNALTTYYGKNQVEVRNEIDDDKYEFEDFWIPYIRQHFKEWNFGQNA
;
A
#
# COMPACT_ATOMS: atom_id res chain seq x y z
N MET A 1 48.57 -22.94 -7.10
CA MET A 1 47.58 -24.02 -6.91
C MET A 1 47.46 -24.95 -8.12
N ILE A 2 47.16 -24.45 -9.32
CA ILE A 2 47.05 -25.28 -10.56
C ILE A 2 48.33 -26.10 -10.85
N HIS A 3 49.51 -25.53 -10.59
CA HIS A 3 50.77 -26.24 -10.86
C HIS A 3 50.99 -27.45 -9.93
N PHE A 4 50.63 -27.31 -8.65
CA PHE A 4 50.77 -28.34 -7.62
C PHE A 4 49.81 -29.53 -7.88
N ILE A 5 48.56 -29.22 -8.23
CA ILE A 5 47.54 -30.21 -8.60
C ILE A 5 47.94 -30.95 -9.90
N ARG A 6 48.52 -30.22 -10.88
CA ARG A 6 49.07 -30.83 -12.11
C ARG A 6 50.20 -31.82 -11.81
N THR A 7 51.11 -31.48 -10.90
CA THR A 7 52.25 -32.34 -10.57
C THR A 7 51.81 -33.63 -9.88
N ILE A 8 50.85 -33.55 -8.96
CA ILE A 8 50.29 -34.73 -8.26
C ILE A 8 49.54 -35.65 -9.23
N ARG A 9 48.73 -35.08 -10.15
CA ARG A 9 48.03 -35.88 -11.17
C ARG A 9 49.01 -36.66 -12.07
N ARG A 10 50.12 -36.03 -12.49
CA ARG A 10 51.16 -36.71 -13.28
C ARG A 10 51.81 -37.86 -12.49
N GLN A 11 52.22 -37.61 -11.24
CA GLN A 11 52.83 -38.64 -10.39
C GLN A 11 51.89 -39.83 -10.11
N LEU A 12 50.58 -39.58 -9.96
CA LEU A 12 49.59 -40.65 -9.75
C LEU A 12 49.32 -41.46 -11.03
N LEU A 13 49.35 -40.83 -12.21
CA LEU A 13 49.24 -41.52 -13.51
C LEU A 13 50.49 -42.37 -13.79
N ASP A 14 51.68 -41.84 -13.52
CA ASP A 14 52.95 -42.55 -13.71
C ASP A 14 53.10 -43.75 -12.77
N SER A 15 52.37 -43.77 -11.65
CA SER A 15 52.35 -44.90 -10.68
C SER A 15 51.52 -46.12 -11.12
N GLY A 16 50.80 -46.06 -12.25
CA GLY A 16 49.96 -47.16 -12.75
C GLY A 16 48.68 -47.45 -11.93
N SER A 17 48.41 -46.68 -10.87
CA SER A 17 47.30 -46.94 -9.94
C SER A 17 46.03 -46.15 -10.27
N LEU A 18 45.32 -46.59 -11.30
CA LEU A 18 44.04 -46.01 -11.78
C LEU A 18 43.04 -45.72 -10.64
N ARG A 19 42.95 -46.61 -9.64
CA ARG A 19 42.06 -46.45 -8.49
C ARG A 19 42.40 -45.24 -7.61
N LYS A 20 43.69 -44.94 -7.40
CA LYS A 20 44.13 -43.77 -6.60
C LYS A 20 43.90 -42.47 -7.37
N TYR A 21 44.14 -42.49 -8.68
CA TYR A 21 43.84 -41.36 -9.56
C TYR A 21 42.35 -41.00 -9.57
N LEU A 22 41.46 -41.99 -9.71
CA LEU A 22 40.01 -41.78 -9.70
C LEU A 22 39.51 -41.24 -8.35
N ALA A 23 40.00 -41.78 -7.23
CA ALA A 23 39.65 -41.28 -5.90
C ALA A 23 40.10 -39.82 -5.68
N TYR A 24 41.29 -39.47 -6.16
CA TYR A 24 41.81 -38.10 -6.08
C TYR A 24 41.02 -37.12 -6.96
N ALA A 25 40.71 -37.50 -8.21
CA ALA A 25 39.92 -36.69 -9.13
C ALA A 25 38.48 -36.47 -8.61
N LEU A 26 37.87 -37.48 -7.99
CA LEU A 26 36.57 -37.34 -7.32
C LEU A 26 36.64 -36.35 -6.15
N GLY A 27 37.70 -36.41 -5.34
CA GLY A 27 37.91 -35.45 -4.25
C GLY A 27 38.03 -34.00 -4.75
N GLU A 28 38.73 -33.79 -5.86
CA GLU A 28 38.87 -32.47 -6.48
C GLU A 28 37.55 -31.94 -7.04
N ILE A 29 36.77 -32.79 -7.72
CA ILE A 29 35.42 -32.43 -8.19
C ILE A 29 34.52 -32.08 -7.02
N LEU A 30 34.51 -32.87 -5.94
CA LEU A 30 33.73 -32.60 -4.74
C LEU A 30 34.11 -31.25 -4.10
N LEU A 31 35.41 -30.95 -4.00
CA LEU A 31 35.88 -29.66 -3.49
C LEU A 31 35.42 -28.48 -4.36
N VAL A 32 35.50 -28.61 -5.69
CA VAL A 32 35.01 -27.58 -6.61
C VAL A 32 33.50 -27.40 -6.48
N VAL A 33 32.74 -28.50 -6.41
CA VAL A 33 31.27 -28.47 -6.23
C VAL A 33 30.90 -27.78 -4.92
N ILE A 34 31.57 -28.12 -3.81
CA ILE A 34 31.36 -27.44 -2.51
C ILE A 34 31.66 -25.94 -2.64
N GLY A 35 32.74 -25.57 -3.31
CA GLY A 35 33.09 -24.17 -3.55
C GLY A 35 32.01 -23.40 -4.31
N ILE A 36 31.46 -24.00 -5.38
CA ILE A 36 30.36 -23.42 -6.16
C ILE A 36 29.09 -23.30 -5.33
N LEU A 37 28.73 -24.34 -4.56
CA LEU A 37 27.55 -24.33 -3.70
C LEU A 37 27.63 -23.25 -2.63
N VAL A 38 28.80 -23.09 -1.99
CA VAL A 38 29.03 -22.03 -0.99
C VAL A 38 28.96 -20.65 -1.65
N ALA A 39 29.58 -20.45 -2.82
CA ALA A 39 29.49 -19.19 -3.55
C ALA A 39 28.05 -18.84 -3.92
N MET A 40 27.28 -19.81 -4.42
CA MET A 40 25.87 -19.67 -4.72
C MET A 40 25.05 -19.34 -3.46
N GLN A 41 25.34 -20.00 -2.33
CA GLN A 41 24.66 -19.75 -1.07
C GLN A 41 24.92 -18.34 -0.54
N ILE A 42 26.15 -17.84 -0.62
CA ILE A 42 26.51 -16.47 -0.24
C ILE A 42 25.77 -15.47 -1.13
N ASN A 43 25.72 -15.72 -2.44
CA ASN A 43 25.00 -14.86 -3.37
C ASN A 43 23.49 -14.82 -3.05
N ASN A 44 22.87 -15.99 -2.85
CA ASN A 44 21.46 -16.10 -2.48
C ASN A 44 21.16 -15.40 -1.14
N TRP A 45 22.04 -15.56 -0.15
CA TRP A 45 21.89 -14.88 1.15
C TRP A 45 21.95 -13.35 1.01
N ASN A 46 22.87 -12.82 0.18
CA ASN A 46 22.97 -11.39 -0.07
C ASN A 46 21.72 -10.85 -0.78
N GLU A 47 21.20 -11.57 -1.78
CA GLU A 47 19.96 -11.18 -2.48
C GLU A 47 18.74 -11.22 -1.55
N THR A 48 18.58 -12.27 -0.73
CA THR A 48 17.53 -12.34 0.28
C THR A 48 17.62 -11.18 1.28
N ARG A 49 18.83 -10.81 1.72
CA ARG A 49 19.04 -9.68 2.62
C ARG A 49 18.59 -8.35 1.97
N LYS A 50 18.96 -8.12 0.71
CA LYS A 50 18.53 -6.91 -0.04
C LYS A 50 17.03 -6.88 -0.23
N LEU A 51 16.41 -8.01 -0.57
CA LEU A 51 14.97 -8.15 -0.70
C LEU A 51 14.26 -7.80 0.61
N ASN A 52 14.71 -8.37 1.73
CA ASN A 52 14.15 -8.10 3.05
C ASN A 52 14.27 -6.63 3.43
N ALA A 53 15.41 -5.98 3.14
CA ALA A 53 15.58 -4.55 3.41
C ALA A 53 14.59 -3.69 2.61
N ARG A 54 14.36 -4.01 1.33
CA ARG A 54 13.35 -3.33 0.51
C ARG A 54 11.93 -3.57 1.04
N MET A 55 11.61 -4.80 1.42
CA MET A 55 10.31 -5.16 1.98
C MET A 55 10.02 -4.38 3.27
N ILE A 56 11.01 -4.27 4.17
CA ILE A 56 10.89 -3.49 5.41
C ILE A 56 10.68 -2.00 5.10
N SER A 57 11.42 -1.45 4.13
CA SER A 57 11.24 -0.06 3.70
C SER A 57 9.82 0.20 3.20
N ALA A 58 9.28 -0.69 2.37
CA ALA A 58 7.93 -0.56 1.84
C ALA A 58 6.85 -0.79 2.91
N LEU A 59 7.07 -1.68 3.89
CA LEU A 59 6.19 -1.81 5.06
C LEU A 59 6.18 -0.55 5.93
N ASN A 60 7.31 0.12 6.08
CA ASN A 60 7.37 1.41 6.77
C ASN A 60 6.58 2.49 5.99
N GLU A 61 6.66 2.49 4.66
CA GLU A 61 5.85 3.39 3.84
C GLU A 61 4.35 3.12 4.00
N VAL A 62 3.92 1.84 3.97
CA VAL A 62 2.53 1.46 4.30
C VAL A 62 2.11 1.97 5.67
N LYS A 63 2.96 1.83 6.67
CA LYS A 63 2.66 2.32 8.02
C LYS A 63 2.44 3.83 8.03
N GLU A 64 3.30 4.60 7.36
CA GLU A 64 3.17 6.07 7.27
C GLU A 64 1.93 6.48 6.48
N ASP A 65 1.61 5.76 5.40
CA ASP A 65 0.38 5.95 4.62
C ASP A 65 -0.86 5.75 5.51
N LEU A 66 -0.91 4.64 6.27
CA LEU A 66 -2.02 4.36 7.19
C LEU A 66 -2.15 5.42 8.30
N ILE A 67 -1.05 5.98 8.80
CA ILE A 67 -1.07 7.06 9.79
C ILE A 67 -1.72 8.31 9.18
N LYS A 68 -1.31 8.69 7.96
CA LYS A 68 -1.89 9.84 7.24
C LYS A 68 -3.38 9.65 6.97
N ASP A 69 -3.75 8.48 6.42
CA ASP A 69 -5.14 8.12 6.18
C ASP A 69 -5.97 8.20 7.47
N THR A 70 -5.43 7.71 8.59
CA THR A 70 -6.10 7.76 9.90
C THR A 70 -6.36 9.21 10.34
N ILE A 71 -5.40 10.11 10.14
CA ILE A 71 -5.55 11.53 10.50
C ILE A 71 -6.62 12.19 9.62
N GLU A 72 -6.54 11.99 8.31
CA GLU A 72 -7.48 12.55 7.35
C GLU A 72 -8.92 12.05 7.59
N LEU A 73 -9.08 10.74 7.77
CA LEU A 73 -10.37 10.11 8.05
C LEU A 73 -10.98 10.65 9.35
N ASN A 74 -10.18 10.78 10.42
CA ASN A 74 -10.69 11.32 11.69
C ASN A 74 -11.13 12.79 11.56
N GLN A 75 -10.39 13.60 10.79
CA GLN A 75 -10.79 14.97 10.49
C GLN A 75 -12.09 15.01 9.68
N ASN A 76 -12.21 14.17 8.65
CA ASN A 76 -13.41 14.07 7.84
C ASN A 76 -14.63 13.61 8.64
N ILE A 77 -14.50 12.57 9.47
CA ILE A 77 -15.58 12.12 10.38
C ILE A 77 -16.03 13.25 11.30
N LYS A 78 -15.09 14.05 11.82
CA LYS A 78 -15.43 15.21 12.67
C LYS A 78 -16.24 16.25 11.89
N LEU A 79 -15.85 16.56 10.66
CA LEU A 79 -16.56 17.52 9.82
C LEU A 79 -17.94 17.00 9.42
N GLN A 80 -18.05 15.74 8.98
CA GLN A 80 -19.32 15.12 8.62
C GLN A 80 -20.32 15.09 9.79
N LYS A 81 -19.85 14.91 11.03
CA LYS A 81 -20.72 15.03 12.22
C LYS A 81 -21.30 16.45 12.40
N LEU A 82 -20.53 17.48 12.08
CA LEU A 82 -21.01 18.87 12.10
C LEU A 82 -22.00 19.12 10.97
N ASP A 83 -21.70 18.58 9.79
CA ASP A 83 -22.53 18.75 8.60
C ASP A 83 -23.88 18.02 8.78
N LEU A 84 -23.88 16.80 9.35
CA LEU A 84 -25.11 16.09 9.73
C LEU A 84 -25.96 16.87 10.75
N ALA A 85 -25.32 17.50 11.74
CA ALA A 85 -26.04 18.32 12.72
C ALA A 85 -26.67 19.56 12.07
N ALA A 86 -25.97 20.19 11.13
CA ALA A 86 -26.48 21.31 10.32
C ALA A 86 -27.67 20.86 9.47
N GLN A 87 -27.52 19.77 8.71
CA GLN A 87 -28.59 19.19 7.89
C GLN A 87 -29.86 18.92 8.71
N LYS A 88 -29.73 18.32 9.90
CA LYS A 88 -30.88 18.07 10.80
C LYS A 88 -31.58 19.35 11.25
N ARG A 89 -30.85 20.43 11.53
CA ARG A 89 -31.44 21.73 11.87
C ARG A 89 -32.18 22.33 10.68
N ILE A 90 -31.58 22.31 9.49
CA ILE A 90 -32.21 22.82 8.28
C ILE A 90 -33.51 22.07 7.96
N ILE A 91 -33.48 20.73 8.00
CA ILE A 91 -34.67 19.90 7.79
C ILE A 91 -35.77 20.30 8.77
N HIS A 92 -35.44 20.45 10.06
CA HIS A 92 -36.42 20.86 11.07
C HIS A 92 -37.08 22.21 10.77
N VAL A 93 -36.29 23.23 10.41
CA VAL A 93 -36.79 24.58 10.06
C VAL A 93 -37.71 24.52 8.85
N LEU A 94 -37.31 23.77 7.81
CA LEU A 94 -38.08 23.58 6.60
C LEU A 94 -39.42 22.86 6.86
N GLU A 95 -39.40 21.77 7.63
CA GLU A 95 -40.60 21.01 8.00
C GLU A 95 -41.60 21.85 8.81
N LYS A 96 -41.08 22.69 9.70
CA LYS A 96 -41.89 23.63 10.50
C LYS A 96 -42.29 24.89 9.74
N LYS A 97 -41.80 25.07 8.51
CA LYS A 97 -42.01 26.26 7.67
C LYS A 97 -41.62 27.55 8.41
N GLN A 98 -40.56 27.47 9.21
CA GLN A 98 -40.02 28.59 9.96
C GLN A 98 -39.08 29.42 9.08
N SER A 99 -38.90 30.70 9.40
CA SER A 99 -37.87 31.52 8.79
C SER A 99 -36.49 31.16 9.33
N PHE A 100 -35.48 31.16 8.46
CA PHE A 100 -34.09 30.90 8.86
C PHE A 100 -33.52 32.02 9.73
N THR A 101 -32.82 31.63 10.78
CA THR A 101 -31.92 32.44 11.60
C THR A 101 -30.55 32.56 10.94
N GLU A 102 -29.71 33.48 11.43
CA GLU A 102 -28.33 33.66 10.93
C GLU A 102 -27.48 32.39 11.04
N ASN A 103 -27.69 31.57 12.08
CA ASN A 103 -26.98 30.29 12.23
C ASN A 103 -27.44 29.26 11.20
N GLU A 104 -28.73 29.24 10.87
CA GLU A 104 -29.26 28.32 9.87
C GLU A 104 -28.86 28.73 8.45
N TYR A 105 -28.75 30.04 8.16
CA TYR A 105 -28.11 30.48 6.91
C TYR A 105 -26.66 30.01 6.79
N ARG A 106 -25.89 29.99 7.88
CA ARG A 106 -24.53 29.42 7.88
C ARG A 106 -24.55 27.90 7.67
N ASP A 107 -25.55 27.21 8.24
CA ASP A 107 -25.69 25.76 8.13
C ASP A 107 -26.03 25.30 6.71
N LEU A 108 -26.83 26.06 5.96
CA LEU A 108 -27.12 25.77 4.56
C LEU A 108 -25.83 25.65 3.72
N GLY A 109 -24.85 26.52 3.95
CA GLY A 109 -23.53 26.40 3.31
C GLY A 109 -22.80 25.10 3.66
N ARG A 110 -23.07 24.46 4.81
CA ARG A 110 -22.54 23.13 5.16
C ARG A 110 -23.32 21.99 4.50
N VAL A 111 -24.62 22.17 4.28
CA VAL A 111 -25.46 21.18 3.60
C VAL A 111 -24.98 20.99 2.16
N GLU A 112 -24.48 22.06 1.53
CA GLU A 112 -23.99 22.05 0.15
C GLU A 112 -22.53 21.60 -0.01
N LEU A 113 -21.84 21.21 1.07
CA LEU A 113 -20.44 20.77 1.00
C LEU A 113 -20.34 19.25 0.87
N LYS A 114 -19.71 18.80 -0.21
CA LYS A 114 -19.17 17.45 -0.31
C LYS A 114 -17.81 17.37 0.40
N ARG A 115 -17.66 16.41 1.31
CA ARG A 115 -16.38 16.09 1.96
C ARG A 115 -15.70 14.97 1.19
N GLU A 116 -14.60 15.27 0.50
CA GLU A 116 -13.81 14.24 -0.19
C GLU A 116 -12.74 13.66 0.72
N VAL A 117 -12.47 12.36 0.55
CA VAL A 117 -11.39 11.63 1.20
C VAL A 117 -10.57 10.96 0.11
N THR A 118 -9.24 11.07 0.19
CA THR A 118 -8.35 10.31 -0.67
C THR A 118 -7.50 9.37 0.19
N LEU A 119 -7.65 8.06 -0.03
CA LEU A 119 -6.88 7.07 0.72
C LEU A 119 -5.58 6.72 -0.02
N ILE A 120 -4.47 6.72 0.71
CA ILE A 120 -3.12 6.51 0.15
C ILE A 120 -2.86 5.01 -0.05
N ARG A 121 -2.08 4.66 -1.08
CA ARG A 121 -1.75 3.27 -1.41
C ARG A 121 -0.30 3.04 -1.84
N ASN A 122 0.52 4.08 -1.91
CA ASN A 122 1.85 4.04 -2.52
C ASN A 122 2.73 2.94 -1.91
N GLY A 123 2.80 2.84 -0.58
CA GLY A 123 3.59 1.81 0.09
C GLY A 123 3.08 0.40 -0.21
N PHE A 124 1.77 0.20 -0.36
CA PHE A 124 1.18 -1.10 -0.66
C PHE A 124 1.46 -1.53 -2.10
N ASP A 125 1.39 -0.60 -3.05
CA ASP A 125 1.71 -0.87 -4.44
C ASP A 125 3.21 -1.20 -4.60
N LEU A 126 4.09 -0.51 -3.87
CA LEU A 126 5.51 -0.85 -3.78
C LEU A 126 5.73 -2.25 -3.17
N LEU A 127 5.00 -2.62 -2.11
CA LEU A 127 5.07 -3.98 -1.56
C LEU A 127 4.63 -5.04 -2.56
N LYS A 128 3.58 -4.77 -3.35
CA LYS A 128 3.15 -5.69 -4.41
C LYS A 128 4.22 -5.86 -5.48
N GLU A 129 4.88 -4.77 -5.89
CA GLU A 129 5.99 -4.79 -6.86
C GLU A 129 7.18 -5.61 -6.35
N ILE A 130 7.53 -5.46 -5.07
CA ILE A 130 8.64 -6.20 -4.43
C ILE A 130 8.35 -7.71 -4.33
N GLY A 131 7.08 -8.09 -4.30
CA GLY A 131 6.64 -9.49 -4.21
C GLY A 131 6.02 -9.82 -2.86
N LEU A 132 4.96 -9.09 -2.49
CA LEU A 132 4.13 -9.33 -1.30
C LEU A 132 3.72 -10.81 -1.13
N SER A 133 3.55 -11.56 -2.23
CA SER A 133 3.26 -13.00 -2.19
C SER A 133 4.33 -13.82 -1.45
N ASN A 134 5.59 -13.37 -1.49
CA ASN A 134 6.74 -14.03 -0.89
C ASN A 134 6.96 -13.63 0.58
N MET A 135 6.06 -12.82 1.16
CA MET A 135 6.14 -12.41 2.55
C MET A 135 5.92 -13.61 3.49
N ASN A 136 6.84 -13.78 4.44
CA ASN A 136 6.78 -14.88 5.42
C ASN A 136 5.63 -14.74 6.42
N ASP A 137 5.24 -13.50 6.76
CA ASP A 137 4.12 -13.25 7.65
C ASP A 137 2.80 -13.27 6.86
N GLU A 138 2.18 -14.44 6.82
CA GLU A 138 0.92 -14.65 6.10
C GLU A 138 -0.23 -13.85 6.70
N THR A 139 -0.22 -13.64 8.02
CA THR A 139 -1.27 -12.90 8.71
C THR A 139 -1.25 -11.44 8.28
N LEU A 140 -0.08 -10.82 8.33
CA LEU A 140 0.10 -9.44 7.88
C LEU A 140 -0.15 -9.30 6.36
N ARG A 141 0.37 -10.23 5.55
CA ARG A 141 0.11 -10.27 4.10
C ARG A 141 -1.38 -10.27 3.79
N ASN A 142 -2.15 -11.14 4.46
CA ASN A 142 -3.59 -11.28 4.23
C ASN A 142 -4.35 -10.04 4.72
N ALA A 143 -3.95 -9.47 5.87
CA ALA A 143 -4.55 -8.25 6.39
C ALA A 143 -4.36 -7.07 5.42
N LEU A 144 -3.13 -6.85 4.92
CA LEU A 144 -2.83 -5.81 3.94
C LEU A 144 -3.60 -6.03 2.64
N THR A 145 -3.61 -7.27 2.13
CA THR A 145 -4.32 -7.60 0.89
C THR A 145 -5.82 -7.38 1.02
N THR A 146 -6.40 -7.73 2.17
CA THR A 146 -7.83 -7.51 2.44
C THR A 146 -8.15 -6.02 2.53
N TYR A 147 -7.36 -5.27 3.30
CA TYR A 147 -7.57 -3.84 3.47
C TYR A 147 -7.50 -3.10 2.13
N TYR A 148 -6.41 -3.24 1.38
CA TYR A 148 -6.21 -2.51 0.11
C TYR A 148 -6.95 -3.11 -1.08
N GLY A 149 -7.28 -4.41 -1.03
CA GLY A 149 -7.97 -5.10 -2.12
C GLY A 149 -9.49 -5.05 -2.02
N LYS A 150 -10.02 -4.95 -0.80
CA LYS A 150 -11.46 -4.96 -0.53
C LYS A 150 -11.91 -3.70 0.20
N ASN A 151 -11.43 -3.46 1.42
CA ASN A 151 -12.00 -2.40 2.27
C ASN A 151 -11.79 -0.99 1.69
N GLN A 152 -10.59 -0.68 1.21
CA GLN A 152 -10.30 0.61 0.58
C GLN A 152 -11.09 0.82 -0.72
N VAL A 153 -11.35 -0.28 -1.45
CA VAL A 153 -12.15 -0.23 -2.69
C VAL A 153 -13.62 0.00 -2.39
N GLU A 154 -14.17 -0.68 -1.38
CA GLU A 154 -15.54 -0.45 -0.90
C GLU A 154 -15.73 1.02 -0.51
N VAL A 155 -14.83 1.59 0.30
CA VAL A 155 -14.91 3.01 0.70
C VAL A 155 -14.81 3.95 -0.50
N ARG A 156 -13.94 3.65 -1.48
CA ARG A 156 -13.82 4.47 -2.69
C ARG A 156 -15.11 4.47 -3.51
N ASN A 157 -15.73 3.30 -3.69
CA ASN A 157 -16.97 3.19 -4.45
C ASN A 157 -18.09 4.01 -3.78
N GLU A 158 -18.21 3.96 -2.46
CA GLU A 158 -19.19 4.80 -1.73
C GLU A 158 -18.92 6.30 -1.94
N ILE A 159 -17.65 6.73 -1.91
CA ILE A 159 -17.27 8.14 -2.16
C ILE A 159 -17.58 8.55 -3.61
N ASP A 160 -17.38 7.64 -4.57
CA ASP A 160 -17.68 7.88 -5.99
C ASP A 160 -19.19 7.92 -6.25
N ASP A 161 -19.98 7.10 -5.55
CA ASP A 161 -21.44 7.14 -5.60
C ASP A 161 -21.97 8.46 -5.00
N ASP A 162 -21.45 8.88 -3.84
CA ASP A 162 -21.75 10.19 -3.23
C ASP A 162 -21.37 11.35 -4.17
N LYS A 163 -20.24 11.20 -4.90
CA LYS A 163 -19.81 12.18 -5.90
C LYS A 163 -20.83 12.32 -7.01
N TYR A 164 -21.23 11.20 -7.57
CA TYR A 164 -22.20 11.14 -8.66
C TYR A 164 -23.53 11.75 -8.21
N GLU A 165 -24.04 11.40 -7.03
CA GLU A 165 -25.27 12.01 -6.51
C GLU A 165 -25.15 13.54 -6.37
N PHE A 166 -24.03 13.99 -5.80
CA PHE A 166 -23.78 15.41 -5.58
C PHE A 166 -23.67 16.21 -6.90
N GLU A 167 -22.87 15.73 -7.85
CA GLU A 167 -22.56 16.44 -9.10
C GLU A 167 -23.71 16.39 -10.11
N ASP A 168 -24.37 15.24 -10.25
CA ASP A 168 -25.37 15.02 -11.30
C ASP A 168 -26.81 15.34 -10.88
N PHE A 169 -27.11 15.35 -9.58
CA PHE A 169 -28.46 15.62 -9.08
C PHE A 169 -28.52 16.86 -8.19
N TRP A 170 -27.67 16.91 -7.17
CA TRP A 170 -27.76 17.93 -6.12
C TRP A 170 -27.36 19.32 -6.65
N ILE A 171 -26.21 19.43 -7.30
CA ILE A 171 -25.72 20.70 -7.86
C ILE A 171 -26.67 21.31 -8.91
N PRO A 172 -27.19 20.55 -9.90
CA PRO A 172 -28.18 21.07 -10.84
C PRO A 172 -29.44 21.57 -10.15
N TYR A 173 -29.96 20.83 -9.17
CA TYR A 173 -31.13 21.22 -8.39
C TYR A 173 -30.90 22.53 -7.63
N ILE A 174 -29.79 22.64 -6.89
CA ILE A 174 -29.46 23.88 -6.17
C ILE A 174 -29.40 25.07 -7.12
N ARG A 175 -28.65 24.95 -8.23
CA ARG A 175 -28.47 26.04 -9.21
C ARG A 175 -29.79 26.51 -9.82
N GLN A 176 -30.75 25.60 -10.01
CA GLN A 176 -32.06 25.94 -10.54
C GLN A 176 -32.92 26.68 -9.51
N HIS A 177 -32.87 26.28 -8.23
CA HIS A 177 -33.83 26.67 -7.21
C HIS A 177 -33.32 27.72 -6.20
N PHE A 178 -32.01 27.87 -6.04
CA PHE A 178 -31.36 28.72 -5.05
C PHE A 178 -30.46 29.77 -5.72
N LYS A 179 -31.08 30.62 -6.55
CA LYS A 179 -30.40 31.61 -7.41
C LYS A 179 -29.73 32.77 -6.66
N GLU A 180 -30.09 33.01 -5.40
CA GLU A 180 -29.63 34.16 -4.61
C GLU A 180 -28.35 33.86 -3.80
N TRP A 181 -27.86 32.62 -3.83
CA TRP A 181 -26.68 32.24 -3.07
C TRP A 181 -25.38 32.64 -3.79
N ASN A 182 -24.88 33.84 -3.50
CA ASN A 182 -23.55 34.27 -3.95
C ASN A 182 -22.46 33.59 -3.11
N PHE A 183 -22.02 32.41 -3.54
CA PHE A 183 -20.88 31.71 -2.93
C PHE A 183 -19.64 32.63 -2.95
N GLY A 184 -19.13 33.02 -1.78
CA GLY A 184 -17.86 33.73 -1.65
C GLY A 184 -17.83 35.24 -1.96
N GLN A 185 -18.95 35.95 -2.06
CA GLN A 185 -18.91 37.42 -2.26
C GLN A 185 -18.63 38.24 -0.99
N ASN A 186 -18.71 37.63 0.20
CA ASN A 186 -18.46 38.30 1.49
C ASN A 186 -17.43 37.57 2.36
N ALA A 187 -16.49 36.84 1.75
CA ALA A 187 -15.33 36.26 2.44
C ALA A 187 -14.10 37.16 2.27
#